data_AF-A0A392MI08-F1
#
_entry.id   AF-A0A392MI08-F1
#
_cell.length_a   1.000
_cell.length_b   1.000
_cell.length_c   1.000
_cell.angle_alpha   90.00
_cell.angle_beta   90.00
_cell.angle_gamma   90.00
#
_symmetry.space_group_name_H-M   'P 1'
#
loop_
_entity.id
_entity.type
_entity.pdbx_description
1 polymer ?
#
loop_
_entity_poly.entity_id
_entity_poly.type
_entity_poly.pdbx_seq_one_letter_code
_entity_poly.pdbx_strand_id
1 'polypeptide(L)'
;CVLQGFDNLRNHSVAPPQWTMRNIDDRNRLLLSILNICKDVLGRLPKVVGIDVVEMALWAKENTPAVSTQNNQADGASVVSDVNEAELKVNVEKDLVSQAEEEDMEALLGNYITGISQAEAFSERLKRELQALEAANVHAILESEPLIDEARYFMYYIVA
;
A
#
# COMPACT_ATOMS: atom_id res chain seq x y z
N CYS A 1 -10.18 -3.19 -2.36
CA CYS A 1 -10.46 -1.89 -3.01
C CYS A 1 -10.66 -2.13 -4.50
N VAL A 2 -11.53 -1.36 -5.17
CA VAL A 2 -11.63 -1.36 -6.64
C VAL A 2 -11.05 -0.03 -7.12
N LEU A 3 -10.06 -0.10 -8.02
CA LEU A 3 -9.42 1.06 -8.64
C LEU A 3 -9.94 1.17 -10.07
N GLN A 4 -10.46 2.34 -10.45
CA GLN A 4 -10.99 2.57 -11.79
C GLN A 4 -10.30 3.80 -12.42
N GLY A 5 -9.76 3.64 -13.62
CA GLY A 5 -9.21 4.75 -14.41
C GLY A 5 -7.71 5.04 -14.23
N PHE A 6 -6.88 4.02 -13.94
CA PHE A 6 -5.42 4.18 -13.90
C PHE A 6 -4.73 4.02 -15.26
N ASP A 7 -5.48 3.67 -16.31
CA ASP A 7 -4.94 3.46 -17.65
C ASP A 7 -4.69 4.79 -18.38
N ASN A 8 -3.45 4.98 -18.85
CA ASN A 8 -2.97 5.99 -19.80
C ASN A 8 -2.51 7.36 -19.25
N LEU A 9 -1.35 7.36 -18.59
CA LEU A 9 -0.59 8.59 -18.28
C LEU A 9 0.09 9.25 -19.48
N ARG A 10 -0.09 8.76 -20.73
CA ARG A 10 0.74 9.24 -21.83
C ARG A 10 0.17 10.38 -22.68
N ASN A 11 -1.15 10.60 -22.84
CA ASN A 11 -1.62 11.73 -23.70
C ASN A 11 -3.15 12.04 -23.73
N HIS A 12 -3.98 11.66 -22.76
CA HIS A 12 -5.42 11.98 -22.80
C HIS A 12 -5.92 12.62 -21.49
N SER A 13 -6.91 13.52 -21.60
CA SER A 13 -7.66 14.08 -20.47
C SER A 13 -8.51 12.97 -19.85
N VAL A 14 -7.90 12.17 -18.99
CA VAL A 14 -8.59 11.11 -18.24
C VAL A 14 -9.31 11.75 -17.05
N ALA A 15 -10.55 11.32 -16.80
CA ALA A 15 -11.28 11.71 -15.60
C ALA A 15 -10.44 11.40 -14.35
N PRO A 16 -10.55 12.20 -13.26
CA PRO A 16 -9.78 11.96 -12.05
C PRO A 16 -9.94 10.51 -11.57
N PRO A 17 -8.86 9.85 -11.14
CA PRO A 17 -8.92 8.44 -10.74
C PRO A 17 -9.93 8.27 -9.60
N GLN A 18 -10.86 7.34 -9.79
CA GLN A 18 -11.90 7.03 -8.81
C GLN A 18 -11.61 5.70 -8.14
N TRP A 19 -11.77 5.65 -6.83
CA TRP A 19 -11.55 4.45 -6.03
C TRP A 19 -12.61 4.32 -4.96
N THR A 20 -12.93 3.07 -4.64
CA THR A 20 -13.89 2.76 -3.57
C THR A 20 -13.34 1.66 -2.67
N MET A 21 -13.75 1.72 -1.40
CA MET A 21 -13.47 0.71 -0.38
C MET A 21 -14.79 0.12 0.11
N ARG A 22 -14.76 -1.16 0.46
CA ARG A 22 -15.95 -1.88 0.97
C ARG A 22 -16.22 -1.54 2.44
N ASN A 23 -15.17 -1.23 3.20
CA ASN A 23 -15.24 -0.86 4.61
C ASN A 23 -14.93 0.63 4.78
N ILE A 24 -15.75 1.31 5.57
CA ILE A 24 -15.60 2.74 5.91
C ILE A 24 -14.37 2.95 6.81
N ASP A 25 -14.08 2.03 7.72
CA ASP A 25 -12.92 2.14 8.61
C ASP A 25 -11.62 2.03 7.83
N ASP A 26 -11.52 1.09 6.89
CA ASP A 26 -10.35 0.95 6.02
C ASP A 26 -10.15 2.21 5.16
N ARG A 27 -11.25 2.79 4.67
CA ARG A 27 -11.23 4.06 3.94
C ARG A 27 -10.70 5.19 4.81
N ASN A 28 -11.20 5.31 6.03
CA ASN A 28 -10.78 6.36 6.96
C ASN A 28 -9.31 6.18 7.36
N ARG A 29 -8.86 4.95 7.65
CA ARG A 29 -7.45 4.60 7.91
C ARG A 29 -6.53 4.99 6.76
N LEU A 30 -6.92 4.68 5.53
CA LEU A 30 -6.13 5.02 4.34
C LEU A 30 -6.04 6.54 4.16
N LEU A 31 -7.17 7.24 4.26
CA LEU A 31 -7.21 8.70 4.14
C LEU A 31 -6.35 9.38 5.21
N LEU A 32 -6.45 8.95 6.47
CA LEU A 32 -5.61 9.47 7.55
C LEU A 32 -4.13 9.23 7.31
N SER A 33 -3.77 8.02 6.89
CA SER A 33 -2.38 7.67 6.58
C SER A 33 -1.80 8.58 5.50
N ILE A 34 -2.55 8.82 4.43
CA ILE A 34 -2.13 9.73 3.34
C ILE A 34 -1.97 11.16 3.86
N LEU A 35 -2.93 11.67 4.64
CA LEU A 35 -2.87 13.02 5.19
C LEU A 35 -1.68 13.20 6.14
N ASN A 36 -1.39 12.19 6.98
CA ASN A 36 -0.23 12.20 7.86
C ASN A 36 1.08 12.22 7.08
N ILE A 37 1.22 11.38 6.05
CA ILE A 37 2.40 11.38 5.18
C ILE A 37 2.56 12.74 4.48
N CYS A 38 1.47 13.33 3.97
CA CYS A 38 1.52 14.66 3.36
C CYS A 38 1.98 15.72 4.37
N LYS A 39 1.52 15.64 5.62
CA LYS A 39 1.96 16.54 6.68
C LYS A 39 3.44 16.35 7.01
N ASP A 40 3.89 15.10 7.15
CA ASP A 40 5.25 14.76 7.59
C ASP A 40 6.28 15.05 6.49
N VAL A 41 5.97 14.73 5.24
CA VAL A 41 6.90 14.86 4.10
C VAL A 41 6.81 16.22 3.41
N LEU A 42 5.59 16.75 3.22
CA LEU A 42 5.37 17.99 2.45
C LEU A 42 5.15 19.21 3.34
N GLY A 43 5.05 19.04 4.66
CA GLY A 43 4.79 20.12 5.62
C GLY A 43 3.41 20.79 5.47
N ARG A 44 2.54 20.26 4.60
CA ARG A 44 1.23 20.82 4.29
C ARG A 44 0.21 19.74 3.97
N LEU A 45 -1.05 20.00 4.30
CA LEU A 45 -2.16 19.12 3.98
C LEU A 45 -2.74 19.46 2.59
N PRO A 46 -3.14 18.46 1.80
CA PRO A 46 -3.83 18.68 0.54
C PRO A 46 -5.23 19.26 0.79
N LYS A 47 -5.80 19.91 -0.23
CA LYS A 47 -7.20 20.36 -0.18
C LYS A 47 -8.12 19.14 -0.20
N VAL A 48 -8.93 19.00 0.85
CA VAL A 48 -9.92 17.93 0.98
C VAL A 48 -11.29 18.45 0.56
N VAL A 49 -12.01 17.71 -0.29
CA VAL A 49 -13.36 18.07 -0.75
C VAL A 49 -14.29 16.86 -0.56
N GLY A 50 -15.51 17.10 -0.11
CA GLY A 50 -16.53 16.04 0.06
C GLY A 50 -16.30 15.09 1.24
N ILE A 51 -15.39 15.44 2.15
CA ILE A 51 -15.15 14.72 3.40
C ILE A 51 -15.49 15.67 4.55
N ASP A 52 -16.29 15.19 5.50
CA ASP A 52 -16.48 15.88 6.77
C ASP A 52 -15.22 15.69 7.62
N VAL A 53 -14.44 16.77 7.71
CA VAL A 53 -13.16 16.77 8.43
C VAL A 53 -13.38 16.62 9.94
N VAL A 54 -14.52 17.07 10.47
CA VAL A 54 -14.84 16.98 11.90
C VAL A 54 -15.16 15.55 12.27
N GLU A 55 -16.03 14.90 11.50
CA GLU A 55 -16.32 13.47 11.70
C GLU A 55 -15.05 12.62 11.57
N MET A 56 -14.20 12.93 10.59
CA MET A 56 -12.93 12.24 10.39
C MET A 56 -11.97 12.42 11.59
N ALA A 57 -11.93 13.61 12.19
CA ALA A 57 -11.11 13.89 13.36
C ALA A 57 -11.63 13.20 14.63
N LEU A 58 -12.95 13.12 14.80
CA LEU A 58 -13.58 12.37 15.88
C LEU A 58 -13.31 10.87 15.73
N TRP A 59 -13.50 10.32 14.53
CA TRP A 59 -13.18 8.93 14.21
C TRP A 59 -11.69 8.64 14.49
N ALA A 60 -10.79 9.53 14.11
CA ALA A 60 -9.35 9.40 14.35
C ALA A 60 -9.03 9.31 15.84
N LYS A 61 -9.65 10.16 16.67
CA LYS A 61 -9.45 10.14 18.11
C LYS A 61 -9.85 8.80 18.74
N GLU A 62 -10.87 8.15 18.20
CA GLU A 62 -11.38 6.87 18.69
C GLU A 62 -10.60 5.66 18.16
N ASN A 63 -9.97 5.78 16.98
CA ASN A 63 -9.37 4.65 16.25
C ASN A 63 -7.84 4.73 16.07
N THR A 64 -7.20 5.78 16.57
CA THR A 64 -5.73 5.89 16.58
C THR A 64 -5.21 5.36 17.91
N PRO A 65 -4.46 4.25 17.95
CA PRO A 65 -3.79 3.83 19.18
C PRO A 65 -2.82 4.94 19.61
N ALA A 66 -2.76 5.23 20.91
CA ALA A 66 -1.81 6.18 21.47
C ALA A 66 -0.38 5.68 21.19
N VAL A 67 0.18 6.07 20.05
CA VAL A 67 1.60 5.90 19.78
C VAL A 67 2.29 6.78 20.79
N SER A 68 2.85 6.16 21.83
CA SER A 68 3.81 6.79 22.73
C SER A 68 4.97 7.27 21.87
N THR A 69 4.92 8.52 21.43
CA THR A 69 6.10 9.24 21.01
C THR A 69 6.91 9.47 22.29
N GLN A 70 7.75 8.51 22.65
CA GLN A 70 8.86 8.74 23.56
C GLN A 70 9.84 9.71 22.89
N ASN A 71 9.48 11.00 22.90
CA ASN A 71 10.45 12.06 22.85
C ASN A 71 11.06 12.16 24.24
N ASN A 72 12.26 11.59 24.39
CA ASN A 72 13.11 11.79 25.56
C ASN A 72 13.42 13.29 25.69
N GLN A 73 12.76 13.96 26.62
CA GLN A 73 13.29 15.12 27.31
C GLN A 73 13.19 14.89 28.81
N ALA A 74 14.36 14.86 29.43
CA ALA A 74 14.57 14.73 30.86
C ALA A 74 14.47 16.10 31.54
N ASP A 75 13.72 16.12 32.64
CA ASP A 75 13.78 16.96 33.86
C ASP A 75 12.34 17.07 34.37
N GLY A 76 11.96 16.85 35.62
CA GLY A 76 12.65 16.71 36.89
C GLY A 76 11.62 17.10 37.97
N ALA A 77 11.68 16.46 39.14
CA ALA A 77 10.98 16.80 40.40
C ALA A 77 9.52 16.31 40.65
N SER A 78 9.45 15.20 41.39
CA SER A 78 8.75 15.01 42.69
C SER A 78 7.36 15.61 42.92
N VAL A 79 6.36 14.75 43.15
CA VAL A 79 5.53 14.81 44.38
C VAL A 79 5.17 13.38 44.80
N VAL A 80 5.56 13.04 46.03
CA VAL A 80 5.11 11.88 46.79
C VAL A 80 3.61 12.04 47.07
N SER A 81 2.79 11.13 46.59
CA SER A 81 1.40 11.00 47.03
C SER A 81 1.14 9.55 47.42
N ASP A 82 1.31 9.34 48.72
CA ASP A 82 0.89 8.18 49.50
C ASP A 82 -0.61 7.94 49.26
N VAL A 83 -0.96 6.87 48.54
CA VAL A 83 -2.33 6.36 48.44
C VAL A 83 -2.25 4.86 48.65
N ASN A 84 -2.70 4.45 49.84
CA ASN A 84 -2.84 3.08 50.34
C ASN A 84 -3.15 2.05 49.24
N GLU A 85 -2.18 1.17 48.98
CA GLU A 85 -2.38 -0.12 48.32
C GLU A 85 -3.16 -1.05 49.27
N ALA A 86 -4.47 -0.86 49.35
CA ALA A 86 -5.35 -1.93 49.75
C ALA A 86 -5.37 -2.94 48.59
N GLU A 87 -4.68 -4.07 48.80
CA GLU A 87 -4.68 -5.30 48.02
C GLU A 87 -5.81 -5.42 46.97
N LEU A 88 -5.60 -4.82 45.79
CA LEU A 88 -6.25 -5.31 44.59
C LEU A 88 -5.46 -6.55 44.19
N LYS A 89 -5.90 -7.71 44.70
CA LYS A 89 -5.45 -9.01 44.22
C LYS A 89 -5.86 -9.15 42.75
N VAL A 90 -5.06 -8.55 41.87
CA VAL A 90 -5.08 -8.82 40.43
C VAL A 90 -4.51 -10.22 40.29
N ASN A 91 -5.39 -11.22 40.30
CA ASN A 91 -5.08 -12.52 39.73
C ASN A 91 -4.81 -12.28 38.25
N VAL A 92 -3.53 -12.11 37.90
CA VAL A 92 -3.07 -12.13 36.52
C VAL A 92 -3.32 -13.56 36.04
N GLU A 93 -4.49 -13.78 35.43
CA GLU A 93 -4.78 -14.97 34.64
C GLU A 93 -3.63 -15.11 33.65
N LYS A 94 -2.82 -16.15 33.86
CA LYS A 94 -1.67 -16.53 33.04
C LYS A 94 -2.10 -17.17 31.72
N ASP A 95 -3.21 -16.72 31.14
CA ASP A 95 -3.73 -17.25 29.88
C ASP A 95 -4.14 -16.08 28.99
N LEU A 96 -3.10 -15.43 28.43
CA LEU A 96 -3.23 -14.16 27.71
C LEU A 96 -3.69 -14.32 26.26
N VAL A 97 -3.94 -15.54 25.79
CA VAL A 97 -4.58 -15.86 24.51
C VAL A 97 -5.22 -17.23 24.71
N SER A 98 -6.51 -17.39 24.41
CA SER A 98 -7.12 -18.72 24.47
C SER A 98 -6.54 -19.62 23.37
N GLN A 99 -6.43 -20.92 23.62
CA GLN A 99 -5.89 -21.88 22.64
C GLN A 99 -6.61 -21.79 21.26
N ALA A 100 -7.89 -21.44 21.26
CA ALA A 100 -8.66 -21.22 20.05
C ALA A 100 -8.22 -19.98 19.25
N GLU A 101 -7.81 -18.91 19.93
CA GLU A 101 -7.30 -17.69 19.29
C GLU A 101 -5.87 -17.89 18.76
N GLU A 102 -5.05 -18.71 19.42
CA GLU A 102 -3.73 -19.09 18.92
C GLU A 102 -3.84 -19.94 17.63
N GLU A 103 -4.74 -20.93 17.62
CA GLU A 103 -5.00 -21.78 16.45
C GLU A 103 -5.56 -20.98 15.26
N ASP A 104 -6.47 -20.03 15.51
CA ASP A 104 -7.01 -19.14 14.46
C ASP A 104 -5.92 -18.23 13.88
N MET A 105 -5.02 -17.72 14.72
CA MET A 105 -3.89 -16.90 14.29
C MET A 105 -2.89 -17.70 13.44
N GLU A 106 -2.60 -18.96 13.82
CA GLU A 106 -1.76 -19.86 13.03
C GLU A 106 -2.38 -20.16 11.65
N ALA A 107 -3.69 -20.42 11.60
CA ALA A 107 -4.40 -20.63 10.34
C ALA A 107 -4.37 -19.40 9.43
N LEU A 108 -4.54 -18.21 9.99
CA LEU A 108 -4.46 -16.95 9.24
C LEU A 108 -3.04 -16.70 8.69
N LEU A 109 -2.01 -16.92 9.50
CA LEU A 109 -0.61 -16.77 9.07
C LEU A 109 -0.23 -17.80 8.00
N GLY A 110 -0.72 -19.04 8.12
CA GLY A 110 -0.56 -20.08 7.10
C GLY A 110 -1.17 -19.67 5.75
N ASN A 111 -2.35 -19.04 5.77
CA ASN A 111 -2.97 -18.50 4.57
C ASN A 111 -2.17 -17.35 3.95
N TYR A 112 -1.58 -16.46 4.76
CA TYR A 112 -0.71 -15.40 4.25
C TYR A 112 0.56 -15.94 3.61
N ILE A 113 1.24 -16.90 4.25
CA ILE A 113 2.44 -17.54 3.69
C ILE A 113 2.10 -18.21 2.36
N THR A 114 0.99 -18.94 2.32
CA THR A 114 0.49 -19.57 1.10
C THR A 114 0.18 -18.51 0.02
N GLY A 115 -0.50 -17.42 0.37
CA GLY A 115 -0.79 -16.34 -0.57
C GLY A 115 0.46 -15.66 -1.12
N ILE A 116 1.46 -15.42 -0.27
CA ILE A 116 2.75 -14.83 -0.66
C ILE A 116 3.48 -15.76 -1.65
N SER A 117 3.61 -17.04 -1.31
CA SER A 117 4.27 -18.02 -2.20
C SER A 117 3.58 -18.14 -3.57
N GLN A 118 2.24 -18.06 -3.60
CA GLN A 118 1.49 -18.04 -4.86
C GLN A 118 1.76 -16.77 -5.68
N ALA A 119 1.82 -15.61 -5.03
CA ALA A 119 2.14 -14.34 -5.69
C ALA A 119 3.57 -14.34 -6.26
N GLU A 120 4.54 -14.88 -5.53
CA GLU A 120 5.92 -15.05 -6.00
C GLU A 120 5.99 -15.98 -7.21
N ALA A 121 5.30 -17.13 -7.17
CA ALA A 121 5.24 -18.05 -8.30
C ALA A 121 4.61 -17.41 -9.55
N PHE A 122 3.57 -16.59 -9.37
CA PHE A 122 2.94 -15.83 -10.44
C PHE A 122 3.89 -14.76 -11.01
N SER A 123 4.58 -14.01 -10.15
CA SER A 123 5.57 -13.02 -10.55
C SER A 123 6.71 -13.65 -11.36
N GLU A 124 7.25 -14.78 -10.91
CA GLU A 124 8.29 -15.51 -11.62
C GLU A 124 7.81 -16.03 -12.98
N ARG A 125 6.54 -16.41 -13.10
CA ARG A 125 5.95 -16.77 -14.38
C ARG A 125 5.88 -15.57 -15.33
N LEU A 126 5.36 -14.43 -14.87
CA LEU A 126 5.29 -13.21 -15.68
C LEU A 126 6.66 -12.76 -16.15
N LYS A 127 7.68 -12.86 -15.30
CA LYS A 127 9.07 -12.52 -15.64
C LYS A 127 9.60 -13.38 -16.79
N ARG A 128 9.34 -14.70 -16.78
CA ARG A 128 9.75 -15.60 -17.88
C ARG A 128 8.98 -15.32 -19.17
N GLU A 129 7.68 -15.05 -19.08
CA GLU A 129 6.86 -14.71 -20.25
C GLU A 129 7.30 -13.38 -20.88
N LEU A 130 7.60 -12.36 -20.07
CA LEU A 130 8.15 -11.08 -20.53
C LEU A 130 9.49 -11.28 -21.26
N GLN A 131 10.44 -12.00 -20.65
CA GLN A 131 11.75 -12.26 -21.26
C GLN A 131 11.63 -13.00 -22.60
N ALA A 132 10.72 -13.97 -22.70
CA ALA A 132 10.45 -14.67 -23.96
C ALA A 132 9.88 -13.74 -25.02
N LEU A 133 8.95 -12.85 -24.63
CA LEU A 133 8.36 -11.85 -25.53
C LEU A 133 9.38 -10.82 -26.01
N GLU A 134 10.24 -10.33 -25.11
CA GLU A 134 11.33 -9.40 -25.46
C GLU A 134 12.31 -10.04 -26.47
N ALA A 135 12.71 -11.29 -26.23
CA ALA A 135 13.58 -12.02 -27.15
C ALA A 135 12.92 -12.21 -28.53
N ALA A 136 11.62 -12.56 -28.57
CA ALA A 136 10.87 -12.69 -29.81
C ALA A 136 10.75 -11.36 -30.57
N ASN A 137 10.51 -10.25 -29.85
CA ASN A 137 10.42 -8.93 -30.44
C ASN A 137 11.77 -8.48 -31.04
N VAL A 138 12.89 -8.70 -30.32
CA VAL A 138 14.23 -8.41 -30.85
C VAL A 138 14.51 -9.22 -32.11
N HIS A 139 14.17 -10.52 -32.11
CA HIS A 139 14.32 -11.36 -33.29
C HIS A 139 13.50 -10.85 -34.47
N ALA A 140 12.23 -10.50 -34.25
CA ALA A 140 11.35 -9.99 -35.30
C ALA A 140 11.87 -8.66 -35.90
N ILE A 141 12.43 -7.77 -35.07
CA ILE A 141 13.04 -6.53 -35.54
C ILE A 141 14.27 -6.83 -36.40
N LEU A 142 15.18 -7.68 -35.92
CA LEU A 142 16.40 -8.04 -36.66
C LEU A 142 16.09 -8.72 -38.00
N GLU A 143 15.05 -9.54 -38.06
CA GLU A 143 14.60 -10.19 -39.30
C GLU A 143 13.96 -9.19 -40.27
N SER A 144 13.31 -8.15 -39.76
CA SER A 144 12.69 -7.10 -40.59
C SER A 144 13.68 -6.07 -41.17
N GLU A 145 14.87 -5.95 -40.58
CA GLU A 145 15.90 -4.98 -40.99
C GLU A 145 16.36 -5.11 -42.46
N PRO A 146 16.72 -6.31 -42.98
CA PRO A 146 17.08 -6.46 -44.39
C PRO A 146 15.92 -6.17 -45.36
N LEU A 147 14.68 -6.48 -44.96
CA LEU A 147 13.48 -6.21 -45.76
C LEU A 147 13.22 -4.69 -45.88
N ILE A 148 13.48 -3.94 -44.81
CA ILE A 148 13.39 -2.48 -44.80
C ILE A 148 14.47 -1.87 -45.70
N ASP A 149 15.69 -2.41 -45.66
CA ASP A 149 16.76 -1.94 -46.53
C ASP A 149 16.46 -2.24 -48.01
N GLU A 150 15.97 -3.43 -48.35
CA GLU A 150 15.57 -3.77 -49.72
C GLU A 150 14.44 -2.86 -50.22
N ALA A 151 13.40 -2.63 -49.40
CA ALA A 151 12.33 -1.69 -49.73
C ALA A 151 12.85 -0.25 -49.89
N ARG A 152 13.82 0.16 -49.08
CA ARG A 152 14.48 1.47 -49.20
C ARG A 152 15.22 1.59 -50.53
N TYR A 153 16.02 0.59 -50.91
CA TYR A 153 16.69 0.56 -52.21
C TYR A 153 15.69 0.63 -53.36
N PHE A 154 14.63 -0.18 -53.31
CA PHE A 154 13.57 -0.14 -54.32
C PHE A 154 12.93 1.24 -54.45
N MET A 155 12.64 1.90 -53.33
CA MET A 155 12.05 3.24 -53.34
C MET A 155 13.00 4.27 -53.96
N TYR A 156 14.30 4.21 -53.65
CA TYR A 156 15.30 5.08 -54.30
C TYR A 156 15.35 4.88 -55.81
N TYR A 157 15.26 3.63 -56.30
CA TYR A 157 15.24 3.33 -57.73
C TYR A 157 13.97 3.78 -58.44
N ILE A 158 12.83 3.85 -57.76
CA ILE A 158 11.55 4.30 -58.34
C ILE A 158 11.45 5.83 -58.40
N VAL A 159 12.10 6.52 -57.46
CA VAL A 159 12.04 7.99 -57.31
C VAL A 159 13.16 8.70 -58.09
N ALA A 160 14.21 8.00 -58.51
CA ALA A 160 15.29 8.50 -59.39
C ALA A 160 14.91 8.42 -60.88
#